data_AF-A0AAT9G7Y6-F1
#
_entry.id   AF-A0AAT9G7Y6-F1
#
_cell.length_a   1.000
_cell.length_b   1.000
_cell.length_c   1.000
_cell.angle_alpha   90.00
_cell.angle_beta   90.00
_cell.angle_gamma   90.00
#
_symmetry.space_group_name_H-M   'P 1'
#
loop_
_entity.id
_entity.type
_entity.pdbx_description
1 polymer ?
#
loop_
_entity_poly.entity_id
_entity_poly.type
_entity_poly.pdbx_seq_one_letter_code
_entity_poly.pdbx_strand_id
1 'polypeptide(L)'
;MKDFNTKVISKYEERLKGCFVSLSSECIVSCKYPSTLKRSLRTFNIIKILQQNSDLLDYLSLDSQKNLFSVLEHYGPLSIEALKQQKYQMEEVTNFVTSLNQLVDCLKSSSTLHHEENNKALKPVMDLARNFVQHCCILITEDVKNQDVINNLQATAIVLNLDNLSLEQQNLLLDQLLLIKELWQIDSTIDTKKESVPLLFHTNILLTLKEENTVDYTYILKKITNFLIDDHNVLMELTNAKLICLYNRLKDLSIKSQTINHILLRIHDESKFRKSFSKLNNSGYELSVLFENYNAIIHQIENAEFAIIERFLLRQNVFMHEILINITKHIDAIRMLNITEDSDLNYILAQIRKRLTQNIQSGQTISLMISSIESKFSAKLEVKIIKRYASLDSFTKNALKTRYQLLFKNITSLLKKELNYAEFVQQVITCKIAADYKINSNVTSVKTLRLIEQERLEVKKQLCEINFVEIFSDKYLNKTSSLSFKKHVRRTSITTPSGYVTVIIRILLTSFSVEQLQLLSQFLINGNLMTIRTIVQQELVMQVKKRTTISKVIYCVFTRKKNELTMLNNIKRILNEYTNLN
;
A
#
# COMPACT_ATOMS: atom_id res chain seq x y z
N MET A 1 -11.57 52.35 3.11
CA MET A 1 -10.37 52.40 3.98
C MET A 1 -10.14 51.14 4.82
N LYS A 2 -11.17 50.45 5.37
CA LYS A 2 -10.97 49.20 6.14
C LYS A 2 -10.44 48.02 5.30
N ASP A 3 -10.90 47.83 4.05
CA ASP A 3 -10.46 46.70 3.20
C ASP A 3 -9.04 46.80 2.64
N PHE A 4 -8.46 48.01 2.60
CA PHE A 4 -7.10 48.23 2.08
C PHE A 4 -6.04 47.77 3.10
N ASN A 5 -6.29 48.00 4.39
CA ASN A 5 -5.40 47.56 5.47
C ASN A 5 -5.38 46.03 5.60
N THR A 6 -6.52 45.33 5.44
CA THR A 6 -6.58 43.87 5.57
C THR A 6 -5.79 43.14 4.48
N LYS A 7 -5.84 43.62 3.23
CA LYS A 7 -5.05 43.05 2.12
C LYS A 7 -3.55 43.26 2.29
N VAL A 8 -3.14 44.42 2.79
CA VAL A 8 -1.73 44.74 3.05
C VAL A 8 -1.20 43.88 4.20
N ILE A 9 -1.95 43.75 5.30
CA ILE A 9 -1.62 42.87 6.43
C ILE A 9 -1.46 41.42 5.98
N SER A 10 -2.43 40.88 5.23
CA SER A 10 -2.38 39.51 4.71
C SER A 10 -1.17 39.26 3.80
N LYS A 11 -0.79 40.24 2.96
CA LYS A 11 0.42 40.15 2.12
C LYS A 11 1.71 40.12 2.96
N TYR A 12 1.76 40.88 4.05
CA TYR A 12 2.90 40.86 4.97
C TYR A 12 2.98 39.56 5.76
N GLU A 13 1.85 39.02 6.20
CA GLU A 13 1.80 37.70 6.84
C GLU A 13 2.28 36.59 5.88
N GLU A 14 1.83 36.58 4.64
CA GLU A 14 2.30 35.60 3.63
C GLU A 14 3.81 35.70 3.39
N ARG A 15 4.37 36.91 3.28
CA ARG A 15 5.82 37.11 3.12
C ARG A 15 6.60 36.62 4.33
N LEU A 16 6.14 36.91 5.56
CA LEU A 16 6.75 36.41 6.79
C LEU A 16 6.69 34.87 6.87
N LYS A 17 5.54 34.28 6.54
CA LYS A 17 5.39 32.82 6.46
C LYS A 17 6.37 32.19 5.46
N GLY A 18 6.57 32.84 4.31
CA GLY A 18 7.60 32.47 3.32
C GLY A 18 9.02 32.54 3.87
N CYS A 19 9.33 33.57 4.66
CA CYS A 19 10.66 33.72 5.30
C CYS A 19 10.97 32.55 6.25
N PHE A 20 9.98 32.06 7.02
CA PHE A 20 10.15 30.86 7.86
C PHE A 20 10.46 29.60 7.05
N VAL A 21 9.84 29.42 5.88
CA VAL A 21 10.10 28.28 4.98
C VAL A 21 11.50 28.38 4.37
N SER A 22 11.90 29.56 3.91
CA SER A 22 13.24 29.80 3.38
C SER A 22 14.30 29.55 4.44
N LEU A 23 14.12 30.07 5.65
CA LEU A 23 15.04 29.89 6.77
C LEU A 23 15.19 28.43 7.18
N SER A 24 14.06 27.69 7.23
CA SER A 24 14.03 26.25 7.52
C SER A 24 14.81 25.45 6.47
N SER A 25 14.60 25.77 5.19
CA SER A 25 15.26 25.10 4.06
C SER A 25 16.77 25.33 4.05
N GLU A 26 17.21 26.56 4.34
CA GLU A 26 18.64 26.91 4.42
C GLU A 26 19.36 26.25 5.61
N CYS A 27 18.65 26.01 6.72
CA CYS A 27 19.17 25.23 7.84
C CYS A 27 19.43 23.76 7.45
N ILE A 28 18.63 23.19 6.54
CA ILE A 28 18.84 21.84 6.01
C ILE A 28 20.04 21.80 5.07
N VAL A 29 20.14 22.75 4.14
CA VAL A 29 21.25 22.83 3.16
C VAL A 29 22.60 23.01 3.85
N SER A 30 22.66 23.88 4.86
CA SER A 30 23.90 24.15 5.61
C SER A 30 24.39 22.96 6.45
N CYS A 31 23.54 21.95 6.74
CA CYS A 31 23.95 20.75 7.48
C CYS A 31 25.01 19.89 6.79
N LYS A 32 25.26 20.09 5.48
CA LYS A 32 26.26 19.34 4.70
C LYS A 32 27.69 19.81 4.93
N TYR A 33 27.88 20.95 5.57
CA TYR A 33 29.17 21.59 5.75
C TYR A 33 29.73 21.36 7.16
N PRO A 34 31.07 21.36 7.35
CA PRO A 34 31.70 21.32 8.67
C PRO A 34 31.20 22.44 9.59
N SER A 35 31.23 22.24 10.91
CA SER A 35 30.56 23.10 11.91
C SER A 35 30.86 24.61 11.77
N THR A 36 32.12 24.97 11.51
CA THR A 36 32.55 26.37 11.33
C THR A 36 32.07 26.98 10.02
N LEU A 37 32.04 26.21 8.93
CA LEU A 37 31.51 26.65 7.64
C LEU A 37 29.98 26.73 7.66
N LYS A 38 29.34 25.75 8.30
CA LYS A 38 27.89 25.63 8.46
C LYS A 38 27.29 26.86 9.15
N ARG A 39 27.90 27.33 10.24
CA ARG A 39 27.46 28.55 10.92
C ARG A 39 27.56 29.76 10.00
N SER A 40 28.69 29.92 9.32
CA SER A 40 28.96 31.10 8.51
C SER A 40 28.06 31.18 7.28
N LEU A 41 27.78 30.05 6.62
CA LEU A 41 26.80 29.95 5.54
C LEU A 41 25.37 30.19 6.02
N ARG A 42 25.01 29.69 7.20
CA ARG A 42 23.70 29.96 7.82
C ARG A 42 23.51 31.45 8.11
N THR A 43 24.53 32.10 8.69
CA THR A 43 24.52 33.56 8.95
C THR A 43 24.40 34.34 7.64
N PHE A 44 25.11 33.94 6.59
CA PHE A 44 25.00 34.54 5.25
C PHE A 44 23.57 34.47 4.71
N ASN A 45 22.95 33.28 4.75
CA ASN A 45 21.60 33.08 4.24
C ASN A 45 20.55 33.83 5.06
N ILE A 46 20.70 33.89 6.39
CA ILE A 46 19.84 34.70 7.27
C ILE A 46 19.90 36.17 6.87
N ILE A 47 21.11 36.71 6.68
CA ILE A 47 21.31 38.12 6.30
C ILE A 47 20.71 38.41 4.93
N LYS A 48 20.85 37.49 3.98
CA LYS A 48 20.21 37.60 2.67
C LYS A 48 18.67 37.63 2.76
N ILE A 49 18.07 36.74 3.56
CA ILE A 49 16.62 36.70 3.76
C ILE A 49 16.12 37.99 4.43
N LEU A 50 16.82 38.47 5.46
CA LEU A 50 16.49 39.71 6.16
C LEU A 50 16.62 40.93 5.25
N GLN A 51 17.65 40.99 4.40
CA GLN A 51 17.85 42.09 3.46
C GLN A 51 16.73 42.16 2.40
N GLN A 52 16.38 41.01 1.81
CA GLN A 52 15.29 40.90 0.83
C GLN A 52 13.93 41.30 1.40
N ASN A 53 13.82 41.32 2.73
CA ASN A 53 12.61 41.65 3.47
C ASN A 53 12.87 42.74 4.51
N SER A 54 13.74 43.69 4.18
CA SER A 54 14.15 44.78 5.09
C SER A 54 12.98 45.66 5.51
N ASP A 55 11.97 45.80 4.66
CA ASP A 55 10.71 46.48 4.97
C ASP A 55 9.88 45.79 6.08
N LEU A 56 10.16 44.52 6.39
CA LEU A 56 9.54 43.82 7.52
C LEU A 56 10.17 44.21 8.86
N LEU A 57 11.40 44.73 8.83
CA LEU A 57 12.12 45.13 10.05
C LEU A 57 11.49 46.37 10.69
N ASP A 58 10.79 47.18 9.90
CA ASP A 58 10.05 48.36 10.37
C ASP A 58 8.89 47.98 11.33
N TYR A 59 8.42 46.73 11.29
CA TYR A 59 7.34 46.22 12.16
C TYR A 59 7.85 45.59 13.47
N LEU A 60 9.17 45.62 13.72
CA LEU A 60 9.77 45.09 14.94
C LEU A 60 9.72 46.12 16.08
N SER A 61 9.70 45.64 17.32
CA SER A 61 9.96 46.51 18.48
C SER A 61 11.41 46.99 18.48
N LEU A 62 11.65 48.18 19.05
CA LEU A 62 12.99 48.74 19.24
C LEU A 62 13.94 47.74 19.92
N ASP A 63 13.46 46.99 20.91
CA ASP A 63 14.28 45.98 21.60
C ASP A 63 14.67 44.82 20.67
N SER A 64 13.77 44.40 19.78
CA SER A 64 14.03 43.33 18.81
C SER A 64 15.02 43.79 17.73
N GLN A 65 14.91 45.03 17.27
CA GLN A 65 15.85 45.65 16.33
C GLN A 65 17.24 45.78 16.95
N LYS A 66 17.34 46.28 18.19
CA LYS A 66 18.61 46.39 18.92
C LYS A 66 19.26 45.04 19.18
N ASN A 67 18.47 44.01 19.48
CA ASN A 67 18.98 42.65 19.65
C ASN A 67 19.49 42.06 18.33
N LEU A 68 18.75 42.24 17.22
CA LEU A 68 19.23 41.80 15.90
C LEU A 68 20.51 42.53 15.51
N PHE A 69 20.55 43.85 15.76
CA PHE A 69 21.72 44.68 15.51
C PHE A 69 22.96 44.17 16.24
N SER A 70 22.88 43.95 17.56
CA SER A 70 24.02 43.50 18.36
C SER A 70 24.53 42.12 17.93
N VAL A 71 23.62 41.22 17.59
CA VAL A 71 23.95 39.88 17.09
C VAL A 71 24.69 39.95 15.75
N LEU A 72 24.23 40.78 14.83
CA LEU A 72 24.84 40.92 13.50
C LEU A 72 26.19 41.64 13.55
N GLU A 73 26.30 42.68 14.38
CA GLU A 73 27.55 43.41 14.58
C GLU A 73 28.64 42.50 15.17
N HIS A 74 28.26 41.60 16.08
CA HIS A 74 29.21 40.68 16.70
C HIS A 74 29.54 39.46 15.82
N TYR A 75 28.54 38.78 15.26
CA TYR A 75 28.73 37.49 14.57
C TYR A 75 28.85 37.58 13.04
N GLY A 76 28.42 38.68 12.43
CA GLY A 76 28.55 38.93 11.00
C GLY A 76 30.02 38.96 10.53
N PRO A 77 30.88 39.81 11.14
CA PRO A 77 32.30 39.87 10.80
C PRO A 77 33.04 38.53 11.01
N LEU A 78 32.74 37.83 12.10
CA LEU A 78 33.30 36.50 12.39
C LEU A 78 32.93 35.47 11.30
N SER A 79 31.70 35.52 10.81
CA SER A 79 31.23 34.64 9.73
C SER A 79 31.92 34.96 8.39
N ILE A 80 32.13 36.24 8.09
CA ILE A 80 32.86 36.70 6.90
C ILE A 80 34.31 36.23 6.94
N GLU A 81 34.98 36.38 8.09
CA GLU A 81 36.36 35.95 8.27
C GLU A 81 36.50 34.44 8.10
N ALA A 82 35.58 33.66 8.68
CA ALA A 82 35.55 32.21 8.53
C ALA A 82 35.34 31.78 7.06
N LEU A 83 34.48 32.44 6.31
CA LEU A 83 34.29 32.15 4.87
C LEU A 83 35.54 32.48 4.04
N LYS A 84 36.24 33.58 4.36
CA LYS A 84 37.51 33.95 3.71
C LYS A 84 38.61 32.93 4.00
N GLN A 85 38.76 32.52 5.27
CA GLN A 85 39.74 31.52 5.69
C GLN A 85 39.52 30.17 4.99
N GLN A 86 38.27 29.83 4.68
CA GLN A 86 37.90 28.60 3.98
C GLN A 86 37.88 28.71 2.44
N LYS A 87 38.40 29.81 1.87
CA LYS A 87 38.47 30.04 0.42
C LYS A 87 37.12 29.91 -0.29
N TYR A 88 36.04 30.35 0.37
CA TYR A 88 34.73 30.46 -0.26
C TYR A 88 34.75 31.51 -1.39
N GLN A 89 33.80 31.45 -2.33
CA GLN A 89 33.84 32.30 -3.53
C GLN A 89 33.88 33.79 -3.16
N MET A 90 34.92 34.50 -3.62
CA MET A 90 35.17 35.89 -3.21
C MET A 90 34.06 36.85 -3.61
N GLU A 91 33.34 36.57 -4.71
CA GLU A 91 32.17 37.34 -5.12
C GLU A 91 31.01 37.22 -4.11
N GLU A 92 30.74 36.01 -3.62
CA GLU A 92 29.71 35.76 -2.60
C GLU A 92 30.08 36.38 -1.25
N VAL A 93 31.36 36.34 -0.88
CA VAL A 93 31.86 37.01 0.33
C VAL A 93 31.73 38.53 0.23
N THR A 94 32.01 39.12 -0.93
CA THR A 94 31.82 40.56 -1.16
C THR A 94 30.34 40.95 -1.08
N ASN A 95 29.47 40.15 -1.70
CA ASN A 95 28.02 40.34 -1.58
C ASN A 95 27.57 40.23 -0.12
N PHE A 96 28.12 39.29 0.64
CA PHE A 96 27.82 39.14 2.05
C PHE A 96 28.19 40.39 2.86
N VAL A 97 29.40 40.92 2.66
CA VAL A 97 29.86 42.15 3.33
C VAL A 97 28.91 43.32 3.02
N THR A 98 28.55 43.50 1.74
CA THR A 98 27.64 44.56 1.31
C THR A 98 26.26 44.41 1.96
N SER A 99 25.68 43.20 1.93
CA SER A 99 24.38 42.91 2.55
C SER A 99 24.37 43.13 4.06
N LEU A 100 25.45 42.72 4.75
CA LEU A 100 25.59 42.95 6.19
C LEU A 100 25.64 44.44 6.51
N ASN A 101 26.49 45.21 5.81
CA ASN A 101 26.63 46.64 6.05
C ASN A 101 25.31 47.38 5.81
N GLN A 102 24.62 47.09 4.70
CA GLN A 102 23.31 47.69 4.41
C GLN A 102 22.28 47.42 5.51
N LEU A 103 22.25 46.19 6.04
CA LEU A 103 21.31 45.81 7.08
C LEU A 103 21.66 46.43 8.44
N VAL A 104 22.94 46.49 8.78
CA VAL A 104 23.46 47.15 9.99
C VAL A 104 23.18 48.65 9.94
N ASP A 105 23.37 49.31 8.79
CA ASP A 105 23.06 50.73 8.60
C ASP A 105 21.56 51.01 8.69
N CYS A 106 20.72 50.13 8.13
CA CYS A 106 19.26 50.17 8.26
C CYS A 106 18.82 50.09 9.73
N LEU A 107 19.40 49.16 10.50
CA LEU A 107 19.11 49.01 11.94
C LEU A 107 19.71 50.12 12.82
N LYS A 108 20.79 50.81 12.38
CA LYS A 108 21.35 51.99 13.07
C LYS A 108 20.53 53.25 12.85
N SER A 109 19.97 53.40 11.64
CA SER A 109 19.24 54.59 11.21
C SER A 109 17.74 54.53 11.51
N SER A 110 17.23 53.41 12.04
CA SER A 110 15.84 53.25 12.43
C SER A 110 15.50 54.09 13.66
N SER A 111 15.19 55.38 13.44
CA SER A 111 14.35 56.17 14.35
C SER A 111 12.91 55.70 14.18
N THR A 112 12.16 55.53 15.28
CA THR A 112 10.73 55.14 15.30
C THR A 112 9.87 55.99 14.38
N LEU A 113 9.80 55.61 13.11
CA LEU A 113 8.85 56.14 12.14
C LEU A 113 7.82 55.03 11.89
N HIS A 114 6.75 55.13 12.69
CA HIS A 114 5.45 54.48 12.56
C HIS A 114 5.15 53.25 13.45
N HIS A 115 4.04 53.40 14.19
CA HIS A 115 3.13 52.37 14.70
C HIS A 115 3.20 51.92 16.18
N GLU A 116 3.78 52.70 17.09
CA GLU A 116 3.47 52.51 18.53
C GLU A 116 2.04 52.95 18.91
N GLU A 117 1.33 53.67 18.04
CA GLU A 117 -0.10 53.98 18.26
C GLU A 117 -1.01 52.81 17.82
N ASN A 118 -1.19 51.85 18.72
CA ASN A 118 -2.46 51.16 18.99
C ASN A 118 -3.27 50.57 17.81
N ASN A 119 -2.66 50.15 16.72
CA ASN A 119 -3.37 49.38 15.70
C ASN A 119 -3.39 47.90 16.08
N LYS A 120 -4.41 47.49 16.85
CA LYS A 120 -4.72 46.06 17.14
C LYS A 120 -4.69 45.17 15.88
N ALA A 121 -4.94 45.76 14.70
CA ALA A 121 -4.90 45.08 13.41
C ALA A 121 -3.50 44.63 12.96
N LEU A 122 -2.41 45.32 13.36
CA LEU A 122 -1.03 44.99 12.97
C LEU A 122 -0.31 44.04 13.95
N LYS A 123 -0.92 43.81 15.12
CA LYS A 123 -0.35 42.96 16.17
C LYS A 123 0.08 41.56 15.68
N PRO A 124 -0.69 40.84 14.83
CA PRO A 124 -0.27 39.53 14.32
C PRO A 124 1.02 39.58 13.49
N VAL A 125 1.18 40.60 12.64
CA VAL A 125 2.38 40.82 11.82
C VAL A 125 3.58 41.15 12.70
N MET A 126 3.41 42.02 13.70
CA MET A 126 4.46 42.37 14.65
C MET A 126 4.91 41.16 15.49
N ASP A 127 3.95 40.34 15.96
CA ASP A 127 4.24 39.12 16.71
C ASP A 127 4.99 38.08 15.86
N LEU A 128 4.59 37.91 14.59
CA LEU A 128 5.27 37.02 13.62
C LEU A 128 6.68 37.51 13.25
N ALA A 129 6.84 38.80 12.98
CA ALA A 129 8.13 39.40 12.66
C ALA A 129 9.11 39.28 13.83
N ARG A 130 8.65 39.56 15.06
CA ARG A 130 9.45 39.36 16.27
C ARG A 130 9.86 37.89 16.44
N ASN A 131 8.93 36.96 16.25
CA ASN A 131 9.22 35.53 16.35
C ASN A 131 10.25 35.08 15.29
N PHE A 132 10.11 35.57 14.05
CA PHE A 132 11.05 35.29 12.96
C PHE A 132 12.46 35.79 13.28
N VAL A 133 12.58 37.04 13.75
CA VAL A 133 13.86 37.64 14.12
C VAL A 133 14.49 36.94 15.32
N GLN A 134 13.70 36.52 16.30
CA GLN A 134 14.19 35.73 17.42
C GLN A 134 14.82 34.41 16.95
N HIS A 135 14.17 33.69 16.02
CA HIS A 135 14.76 32.48 15.42
C HIS A 135 16.04 32.79 14.63
N CYS A 136 16.08 33.90 13.89
CA CYS A 136 17.29 34.34 13.20
C CYS A 136 18.43 34.59 14.19
N CYS A 137 18.18 35.34 15.26
CA CYS A 137 19.18 35.65 16.28
C CYS A 137 19.72 34.36 16.93
N ILE A 138 18.83 33.48 17.39
CA ILE A 138 19.21 32.20 18.01
C ILE A 138 20.06 31.36 17.03
N LEU A 139 19.69 31.30 15.75
CA LEU A 139 20.46 30.57 14.76
C LEU A 139 21.81 31.24 14.42
N ILE A 140 21.96 32.55 14.58
CA ILE A 140 23.27 33.19 14.41
C ILE A 140 24.15 32.94 15.64
N THR A 141 23.58 33.00 16.85
CA THR A 141 24.32 32.97 18.12
C THR A 141 24.65 31.56 18.60
N GLU A 142 23.71 30.61 18.48
CA GLU A 142 23.89 29.27 19.04
C GLU A 142 24.83 28.39 18.22
N ASP A 143 25.68 27.68 18.96
CA ASP A 143 26.58 26.69 18.42
C ASP A 143 25.81 25.47 17.91
N VAL A 144 26.31 24.84 16.85
CA VAL A 144 25.62 23.90 15.93
C VAL A 144 24.99 22.65 16.60
N LYS A 145 25.17 22.47 17.90
CA LYS A 145 24.73 21.30 18.66
C LYS A 145 23.25 21.33 19.08
N ASN A 146 22.58 22.47 19.01
CA ASN A 146 21.20 22.57 19.48
C ASN A 146 20.18 22.20 18.38
N GLN A 147 20.04 20.89 18.14
CA GLN A 147 19.08 20.33 17.18
C GLN A 147 17.63 20.76 17.49
N ASP A 148 17.32 21.05 18.76
CA ASP A 148 15.98 21.46 19.19
C ASP A 148 15.55 22.81 18.60
N VAL A 149 16.49 23.75 18.41
CA VAL A 149 16.18 25.04 17.77
C VAL A 149 15.83 24.88 16.29
N ILE A 150 16.54 23.99 15.59
CA ILE A 150 16.25 23.70 14.18
C ILE A 150 14.90 22.99 14.06
N ASN A 151 14.63 22.01 14.92
CA ASN A 151 13.36 21.29 14.96
C ASN A 151 12.19 22.24 15.28
N ASN A 152 12.36 23.17 16.23
CA ASN A 152 11.37 24.17 16.58
C ASN A 152 11.10 25.15 15.42
N LEU A 153 12.14 25.58 14.70
CA LEU A 153 11.97 26.40 13.50
C LEU A 153 11.18 25.65 12.42
N GLN A 154 11.52 24.39 12.17
CA GLN A 154 10.85 23.55 11.18
C GLN A 154 9.37 23.34 11.55
N ALA A 155 9.08 23.01 12.82
CA ALA A 155 7.71 22.88 13.32
C ALA A 155 6.94 24.21 13.20
N THR A 156 7.57 25.33 13.51
CA THR A 156 6.97 26.68 13.37
C THR A 156 6.67 27.01 11.92
N ALA A 157 7.59 26.72 10.99
CA ALA A 157 7.38 26.90 9.56
C ALA A 157 6.21 26.05 9.03
N ILE A 158 6.07 24.80 9.51
CA ILE A 158 4.96 23.92 9.17
C ILE A 158 3.63 24.49 9.69
N VAL A 159 3.55 24.85 10.97
CA VAL A 159 2.32 25.37 11.60
C VAL A 159 1.84 26.64 10.91
N LEU A 160 2.76 27.58 10.63
CA LEU A 160 2.41 28.87 10.02
C LEU A 160 1.91 28.75 8.57
N ASN A 161 2.27 27.68 7.86
CA ASN A 161 1.89 27.44 6.48
C ASN A 161 0.78 26.40 6.32
N LEU A 162 0.28 25.83 7.42
CA LEU A 162 -0.73 24.76 7.38
C LEU A 162 -2.02 25.24 6.72
N ASP A 163 -2.46 26.47 7.03
CA ASP A 163 -3.67 27.07 6.44
C ASP A 163 -3.55 27.41 4.94
N ASN A 164 -2.31 27.46 4.41
CA ASN A 164 -2.05 27.70 2.98
C ASN A 164 -2.15 26.41 2.14
N LEU A 165 -2.20 25.25 2.80
CA LEU A 165 -2.37 23.96 2.16
C LEU A 165 -3.86 23.71 1.90
N SER A 166 -4.18 23.03 0.80
CA SER A 166 -5.54 22.51 0.58
C SER A 166 -5.93 21.53 1.70
N LEU A 167 -7.22 21.36 1.96
CA LEU A 167 -7.72 20.42 2.98
C LEU A 167 -7.15 19.00 2.80
N GLU A 168 -6.96 18.56 1.56
CA GLU A 168 -6.35 17.26 1.23
C GLU A 168 -4.86 17.21 1.64
N GLN A 169 -4.10 18.26 1.35
CA GLN A 169 -2.69 18.38 1.75
C GLN A 169 -2.52 18.52 3.27
N GLN A 170 -3.42 19.23 3.95
CA GLN A 170 -3.43 19.33 5.41
C GLN A 170 -3.69 17.97 6.06
N ASN A 171 -4.68 17.22 5.57
CA ASN A 171 -4.96 15.86 6.04
C ASN A 171 -3.76 14.95 5.80
N LEU A 172 -3.16 15.01 4.61
CA LEU A 172 -1.96 14.25 4.28
C LEU A 172 -0.80 14.58 5.24
N LEU A 173 -0.51 15.86 5.48
CA LEU A 173 0.56 16.28 6.39
C LEU A 173 0.29 15.86 7.84
N LEU A 174 -0.96 15.95 8.29
CA LEU A 174 -1.37 15.46 9.61
C LEU A 174 -1.15 13.95 9.73
N ASP A 175 -1.59 13.18 8.72
CA ASP A 175 -1.43 11.73 8.67
C ASP A 175 0.05 11.33 8.70
N GLN A 176 0.91 12.11 8.03
CA GLN A 176 2.36 11.94 8.00
C GLN A 176 3.03 12.24 9.33
N LEU A 177 2.69 13.36 9.98
CA LEU A 177 3.22 13.73 11.29
C LEU A 177 2.78 12.75 12.38
N LEU A 178 1.55 12.26 12.31
CA LEU A 178 1.07 11.19 13.17
C LEU A 178 1.88 9.92 12.93
N LEU A 179 2.04 9.47 11.69
CA LEU A 179 2.84 8.28 11.40
C LEU A 179 4.28 8.41 11.93
N ILE A 180 4.97 9.53 11.66
CA ILE A 180 6.34 9.78 12.13
C ILE A 180 6.42 9.77 13.66
N LYS A 181 5.51 10.48 14.34
CA LYS A 181 5.40 10.49 15.81
C LYS A 181 5.21 9.08 16.36
N GLU A 182 4.34 8.29 15.74
CA GLU A 182 4.01 6.96 16.21
C GLU A 182 5.16 5.96 16.01
N LEU A 183 5.89 6.07 14.90
CA LEU A 183 7.09 5.27 14.66
C LEU A 183 8.23 5.60 15.61
N TRP A 184 8.37 6.88 15.98
CA TRP A 184 9.35 7.33 16.97
C TRP A 184 9.11 6.79 18.38
N GLN A 185 7.92 6.26 18.69
CA GLN A 185 7.57 5.74 20.02
C GLN A 185 7.75 4.21 20.17
N ILE A 186 8.32 3.52 19.18
CA ILE A 186 8.41 2.05 19.16
C ILE A 186 9.72 1.55 19.84
N ASP A 187 9.76 1.45 21.18
CA ASP A 187 10.95 0.94 21.91
C ASP A 187 11.08 -0.58 21.95
N SER A 188 12.22 -1.16 21.54
CA SER A 188 12.46 -2.61 21.49
C SER A 188 13.21 -3.14 22.71
N THR A 189 12.73 -4.27 23.27
CA THR A 189 13.35 -5.00 24.40
C THR A 189 14.35 -6.08 23.96
N ILE A 190 14.90 -6.00 22.75
CA ILE A 190 15.90 -6.98 22.27
C ILE A 190 17.29 -6.52 22.72
N ASP A 191 17.99 -7.43 23.40
CA ASP A 191 19.27 -7.29 24.10
C ASP A 191 20.30 -6.31 23.48
N THR A 192 20.91 -5.58 24.41
CA THR A 192 21.81 -4.43 24.34
C THR A 192 23.18 -4.65 23.66
N LYS A 193 23.31 -5.53 22.66
CA LYS A 193 24.60 -5.76 21.97
C LYS A 193 24.62 -5.64 20.45
N LYS A 194 23.50 -5.35 19.80
CA LYS A 194 23.49 -4.86 18.42
C LYS A 194 22.53 -3.67 18.37
N GLU A 195 23.01 -2.59 17.76
CA GLU A 195 22.32 -1.32 17.60
C GLU A 195 20.82 -1.54 17.39
N SER A 196 20.05 -0.98 18.33
CA SER A 196 18.62 -1.21 18.43
C SER A 196 17.92 -0.83 17.11
N VAL A 197 16.96 -1.63 16.64
CA VAL A 197 16.15 -1.32 15.45
C VAL A 197 15.58 0.12 15.45
N PRO A 198 15.21 0.73 16.59
CA PRO A 198 14.86 2.16 16.65
C PRO A 198 16.04 3.08 16.30
N LEU A 199 17.25 2.80 16.79
CA LEU A 199 18.47 3.53 16.41
C LEU A 199 18.85 3.26 14.95
N LEU A 200 18.67 2.04 14.43
CA LEU A 200 18.96 1.68 13.05
C LEU A 200 17.93 2.29 12.09
N PHE A 201 16.65 2.31 12.45
CA PHE A 201 15.57 2.99 11.73
C PHE A 201 15.78 4.51 11.75
N HIS A 202 16.09 5.08 12.93
CA HIS A 202 16.40 6.50 13.10
C HIS A 202 17.65 6.90 12.32
N THR A 203 18.73 6.13 12.43
CA THR A 203 20.01 6.39 11.75
C THR A 203 19.86 6.18 10.25
N ASN A 204 19.17 5.13 9.78
CA ASN A 204 18.97 4.90 8.34
C ASN A 204 18.01 5.90 7.71
N ILE A 205 16.93 6.31 8.39
CA ILE A 205 16.07 7.39 7.90
C ILE A 205 16.85 8.70 7.90
N LEU A 206 17.57 9.03 8.97
CA LEU A 206 18.40 10.24 8.99
C LEU A 206 19.49 10.21 7.93
N LEU A 207 20.11 9.06 7.64
CA LEU A 207 21.08 8.88 6.57
C LEU A 207 20.42 9.03 5.20
N THR A 208 19.27 8.38 4.96
CA THR A 208 18.49 8.52 3.72
C THR A 208 18.07 9.97 3.49
N LEU A 209 17.58 10.64 4.53
CA LEU A 209 17.22 12.06 4.51
C LEU A 209 18.43 12.98 4.29
N LYS A 210 19.61 12.61 4.81
CA LYS A 210 20.88 13.34 4.62
C LYS A 210 21.45 13.16 3.21
N GLU A 211 21.30 11.98 2.62
CA GLU A 211 21.84 11.66 1.29
C GLU A 211 21.00 12.26 0.15
N GLU A 212 19.67 12.25 0.27
CA GLU A 212 18.80 12.54 -0.87
C GLU A 212 18.53 14.05 -1.11
N ASN A 213 18.91 14.95 -0.19
CA ASN A 213 18.89 16.41 -0.42
C ASN A 213 17.55 17.02 -0.88
N THR A 214 16.42 16.33 -0.69
CA THR A 214 15.09 16.77 -1.15
C THR A 214 14.21 17.27 -0.01
N VAL A 215 13.48 18.38 -0.23
CA VAL A 215 12.46 18.92 0.70
C VAL A 215 11.05 18.38 0.37
N ASP A 216 10.94 17.47 -0.61
CA ASP A 216 9.66 16.87 -0.96
C ASP A 216 9.20 15.91 0.15
N TYR A 217 8.32 16.43 1.00
CA TYR A 217 7.72 15.72 2.11
C TYR A 217 6.94 14.47 1.66
N THR A 218 6.39 14.47 0.44
CA THR A 218 5.65 13.33 -0.13
C THR A 218 6.61 12.21 -0.49
N TYR A 219 7.75 12.57 -1.10
CA TYR A 219 8.83 11.65 -1.42
C TYR A 219 9.46 11.05 -0.15
N ILE A 220 9.74 11.88 0.86
CA ILE A 220 10.26 11.45 2.17
C ILE A 220 9.30 10.48 2.85
N LEU A 221 8.01 10.80 2.91
CA LEU A 221 7.03 9.87 3.51
C LEU A 221 6.97 8.56 2.75
N LYS A 222 6.94 8.61 1.42
CA LYS A 222 6.92 7.41 0.59
C LYS A 222 8.15 6.54 0.90
N LYS A 223 9.32 7.14 1.09
CA LYS A 223 10.53 6.43 1.52
C LYS A 223 10.43 5.86 2.93
N ILE A 224 9.93 6.60 3.91
CA ILE A 224 9.69 6.08 5.28
C ILE A 224 8.69 4.92 5.27
N THR A 225 7.62 5.06 4.48
CA THR A 225 6.59 4.04 4.29
C THR A 225 7.18 2.80 3.63
N ASN A 226 7.93 2.96 2.55
CA ASN A 226 8.63 1.86 1.88
C ASN A 226 9.66 1.22 2.81
N PHE A 227 10.35 2.00 3.65
CA PHE A 227 11.29 1.45 4.63
C PHE A 227 10.58 0.55 5.65
N LEU A 228 9.40 0.96 6.12
CA LEU A 228 8.59 0.20 7.08
C LEU A 228 8.01 -1.07 6.47
N ILE A 229 7.57 -0.98 5.22
CA ILE A 229 6.73 -1.99 4.58
C ILE A 229 7.53 -2.93 3.69
N ASP A 230 8.49 -2.40 2.91
CA ASP A 230 9.13 -3.10 1.80
C ASP A 230 10.66 -3.31 1.97
N ASP A 231 11.42 -2.37 2.54
CA ASP A 231 12.90 -2.41 2.43
C ASP A 231 13.60 -3.19 3.57
N HIS A 232 13.09 -3.17 4.80
CA HIS A 232 13.81 -3.72 5.97
C HIS A 232 13.00 -4.65 6.87
N ASN A 233 11.84 -5.14 6.42
CA ASN A 233 11.02 -6.08 7.20
C ASN A 233 10.67 -5.56 8.61
N VAL A 234 10.67 -4.25 8.84
CA VAL A 234 10.58 -3.62 10.17
C VAL A 234 9.34 -4.09 10.92
N LEU A 235 8.18 -4.12 10.24
CA LEU A 235 6.92 -4.62 10.82
C LEU A 235 7.02 -6.09 11.27
N MET A 236 7.81 -6.91 10.58
CA MET A 236 7.99 -8.33 10.92
C MET A 236 8.87 -8.52 12.16
N GLU A 237 9.72 -7.56 12.50
CA GLU A 237 10.56 -7.60 13.70
C GLU A 237 9.86 -7.06 14.96
N LEU A 238 8.72 -6.37 14.80
CA LEU A 238 7.97 -5.85 15.94
C LEU A 238 7.35 -6.96 16.80
N THR A 239 7.29 -6.74 18.11
CA THR A 239 6.56 -7.63 19.03
C THR A 239 5.04 -7.50 18.83
N ASN A 240 4.27 -8.51 19.25
CA ASN A 240 2.81 -8.48 19.13
C ASN A 240 2.19 -7.26 19.83
N ALA A 241 2.70 -6.90 21.02
CA ALA A 241 2.23 -5.72 21.77
C ALA A 241 2.44 -4.41 21.00
N LYS A 242 3.56 -4.28 20.27
CA LYS A 242 3.84 -3.11 19.43
C LYS A 242 2.94 -3.04 18.21
N LEU A 243 2.69 -4.18 17.56
CA LEU A 243 1.75 -4.26 16.44
C LEU A 243 0.33 -3.88 16.89
N ILE A 244 -0.10 -4.34 18.07
CA ILE A 244 -1.39 -3.95 18.67
C ILE A 244 -1.44 -2.44 18.94
N CYS A 245 -0.38 -1.87 19.52
CA CYS A 245 -0.30 -0.44 19.80
C CYS A 245 -0.41 0.39 18.51
N LEU A 246 0.40 0.04 17.50
CA LEU A 246 0.41 0.70 16.20
C LEU A 246 -0.95 0.59 15.51
N TYR A 247 -1.58 -0.60 15.54
CA TYR A 247 -2.92 -0.81 15.00
C TYR A 247 -3.97 0.08 15.69
N ASN A 248 -4.02 0.05 17.02
CA ASN A 248 -5.03 0.79 17.78
C ASN A 248 -4.96 2.29 17.58
N ARG A 249 -3.76 2.83 17.34
CA ARG A 249 -3.54 4.25 17.08
C ARG A 249 -3.85 4.66 15.63
N LEU A 250 -3.63 3.76 14.67
CA LEU A 250 -3.79 4.06 13.24
C LEU A 250 -5.18 3.72 12.67
N LYS A 251 -5.93 2.78 13.26
CA LYS A 251 -7.17 2.23 12.66
C LYS A 251 -8.17 3.30 12.22
N ASP A 252 -8.37 4.35 13.04
CA ASP A 252 -9.33 5.43 12.78
C ASP A 252 -8.87 6.45 11.73
N LEU A 253 -7.58 6.46 11.42
CA LEU A 253 -6.99 7.31 10.37
C LEU A 253 -7.00 6.64 8.99
N SER A 254 -7.27 5.33 8.93
CA SER A 254 -7.30 4.54 7.68
C SER A 254 -8.29 5.04 6.62
N ILE A 255 -9.33 5.78 7.04
CA ILE A 255 -10.33 6.36 6.15
C ILE A 255 -9.77 7.57 5.40
N LYS A 256 -8.80 8.28 6.00
CA LYS A 256 -8.22 9.52 5.49
C LYS A 256 -6.95 9.30 4.67
N SER A 257 -6.21 8.21 4.96
CA SER A 257 -4.93 7.92 4.31
C SER A 257 -4.85 6.52 3.73
N GLN A 258 -4.64 6.43 2.41
CA GLN A 258 -4.33 5.18 1.72
C GLN A 258 -3.03 4.55 2.22
N THR A 259 -2.05 5.37 2.60
CA THR A 259 -0.78 4.91 3.16
C THR A 259 -0.98 4.23 4.52
N ILE A 260 -1.76 4.84 5.41
CA ILE A 260 -2.10 4.23 6.71
C ILE A 260 -2.88 2.93 6.51
N ASN A 261 -3.83 2.94 5.57
CA ASN A 261 -4.56 1.73 5.21
C ASN A 261 -3.62 0.60 4.72
N HIS A 262 -2.60 0.93 3.92
CA HIS A 262 -1.60 -0.03 3.48
C HIS A 262 -0.76 -0.58 4.65
N ILE A 263 -0.31 0.27 5.57
CA ILE A 263 0.41 -0.16 6.79
C ILE A 263 -0.46 -1.11 7.62
N LEU A 264 -1.73 -0.78 7.84
CA LEU A 264 -2.66 -1.60 8.60
C LEU A 264 -2.94 -2.95 7.93
N LEU A 265 -3.03 -2.99 6.59
CA LEU A 265 -3.10 -4.24 5.83
C LEU A 265 -1.83 -5.09 6.03
N ARG A 266 -0.64 -4.48 6.07
CA ARG A 266 0.61 -5.21 6.35
C ARG A 266 0.68 -5.72 7.79
N ILE A 267 0.17 -4.96 8.77
CA ILE A 267 0.02 -5.44 10.15
C ILE A 267 -0.95 -6.63 10.20
N HIS A 268 -2.05 -6.57 9.44
CA HIS A 268 -3.00 -7.67 9.32
C HIS A 268 -2.35 -8.91 8.70
N ASP A 269 -1.61 -8.77 7.60
CA ASP A 269 -0.88 -9.87 6.95
C ASP A 269 0.09 -10.53 7.92
N GLU A 270 0.83 -9.72 8.69
CA GLU A 270 1.76 -10.21 9.71
C GLU A 270 1.04 -10.91 10.86
N SER A 271 -0.10 -10.37 11.33
CA SER A 271 -0.95 -11.02 12.33
C SER A 271 -1.46 -12.37 11.85
N LYS A 272 -1.98 -12.44 10.62
CA LYS A 272 -2.47 -13.67 9.98
C LYS A 272 -1.33 -14.69 9.84
N PHE A 273 -0.14 -14.22 9.46
CA PHE A 273 1.05 -15.05 9.39
C PHE A 273 1.42 -15.62 10.77
N ARG A 274 1.50 -14.79 11.81
CA ARG A 274 1.82 -15.24 13.19
C ARG A 274 0.77 -16.17 13.77
N LYS A 275 -0.51 -15.99 13.44
CA LYS A 275 -1.61 -16.88 13.86
C LYS A 275 -1.45 -18.33 13.37
N SER A 276 -0.76 -18.54 12.24
CA SER A 276 -0.48 -19.90 11.75
C SER A 276 0.52 -20.68 12.61
N PHE A 277 1.09 -20.05 13.63
CA PHE A 277 1.93 -20.66 14.65
C PHE A 277 1.10 -21.40 15.69
N SER A 278 1.43 -22.67 15.95
CA SER A 278 0.64 -23.57 16.80
C SER A 278 0.55 -23.19 18.29
N LYS A 279 1.36 -22.24 18.77
CA LYS A 279 1.36 -21.82 20.19
C LYS A 279 1.52 -20.30 20.33
N LEU A 280 0.42 -19.56 20.20
CA LEU A 280 0.39 -18.12 20.45
C LEU A 280 0.62 -17.84 21.95
N ASN A 281 1.39 -16.80 22.26
CA ASN A 281 1.42 -16.18 23.58
C ASN A 281 0.18 -15.27 23.76
N ASN A 282 -0.09 -14.78 24.97
CA ASN A 282 -1.27 -13.96 25.26
C ASN A 282 -1.40 -12.75 24.31
N SER A 283 -0.31 -12.02 24.07
CA SER A 283 -0.30 -10.89 23.13
C SER A 283 -0.49 -11.31 21.67
N GLY A 284 -0.11 -12.53 21.30
CA GLY A 284 -0.42 -13.12 20.00
C GLY A 284 -1.90 -13.45 19.83
N TYR A 285 -2.55 -13.92 20.90
CA TYR A 285 -4.01 -14.09 20.91
C TYR A 285 -4.72 -12.74 20.78
N GLU A 286 -4.32 -11.73 21.54
CA GLU A 286 -4.88 -10.38 21.44
C GLU A 286 -4.76 -9.81 20.02
N LEU A 287 -3.59 -9.91 19.41
CA LEU A 287 -3.36 -9.47 18.03
C LEU A 287 -4.22 -10.24 17.01
N SER A 288 -4.48 -11.53 17.24
CA SER A 288 -5.39 -12.33 16.40
C SER A 288 -6.86 -11.90 16.58
N VAL A 289 -7.28 -11.59 17.81
CA VAL A 289 -8.66 -11.19 18.13
C VAL A 289 -9.00 -9.87 17.45
N LEU A 290 -8.05 -8.92 17.36
CA LEU A 290 -8.26 -7.65 16.63
C LEU A 290 -8.79 -7.85 15.20
N PHE A 291 -8.29 -8.87 14.51
CA PHE A 291 -8.65 -9.15 13.12
C PHE A 291 -9.60 -10.34 12.95
N GLU A 292 -10.16 -10.90 14.01
CA GLU A 292 -10.98 -12.13 13.91
C GLU A 292 -12.21 -11.93 13.03
N ASN A 293 -12.95 -10.85 13.28
CA ASN A 293 -14.13 -10.51 12.48
C ASN A 293 -13.77 -10.18 11.03
N TYR A 294 -12.67 -9.45 10.82
CA TYR A 294 -12.16 -9.13 9.49
C TYR A 294 -11.81 -10.42 8.72
N ASN A 295 -11.01 -11.30 9.32
CA ASN A 295 -10.61 -12.58 8.74
C ASN A 295 -11.80 -13.48 8.40
N ALA A 296 -12.81 -13.55 9.28
CA ALA A 296 -13.99 -14.35 9.06
C ALA A 296 -14.76 -13.89 7.81
N ILE A 297 -14.94 -12.57 7.64
CA ILE A 297 -15.67 -12.01 6.50
C ILE A 297 -14.81 -12.09 5.22
N ILE A 298 -13.51 -11.79 5.30
CA ILE A 298 -12.58 -11.94 4.16
C ILE A 298 -12.58 -13.37 3.63
N HIS A 299 -12.53 -14.37 4.51
CA HIS A 299 -12.59 -15.77 4.09
C HIS A 299 -13.91 -16.11 3.38
N GLN A 300 -15.03 -15.51 3.79
CA GLN A 300 -16.30 -15.66 3.06
C GLN A 300 -16.22 -15.04 1.66
N ILE A 301 -15.64 -13.84 1.55
CA ILE A 301 -15.44 -13.15 0.27
C ILE A 301 -14.53 -13.97 -0.68
N GLU A 302 -13.39 -14.45 -0.19
CA GLU A 302 -12.45 -15.28 -0.97
C GLU A 302 -13.09 -16.59 -1.46
N ASN A 303 -13.97 -17.20 -0.65
CA ASN A 303 -14.69 -18.40 -1.07
C ASN A 303 -15.78 -18.09 -2.11
N ALA A 304 -16.49 -16.97 -1.98
CA ALA A 304 -17.46 -16.52 -2.98
C ALA A 304 -16.77 -16.21 -4.31
N GLU A 305 -15.63 -15.50 -4.27
CA GLU A 305 -14.81 -15.18 -5.43
C GLU A 305 -14.34 -16.45 -6.15
N PHE A 306 -13.78 -17.41 -5.41
CA PHE A 306 -13.37 -18.70 -5.97
C PHE A 306 -14.56 -19.47 -6.57
N ALA A 307 -15.70 -19.54 -5.89
CA ALA A 307 -16.88 -20.25 -6.40
C ALA A 307 -17.39 -19.64 -7.71
N ILE A 308 -17.43 -18.30 -7.81
CA ILE A 308 -17.84 -17.59 -9.03
C ILE A 308 -16.88 -17.92 -10.18
N ILE A 309 -15.57 -17.89 -9.94
CA ILE A 309 -14.55 -18.19 -10.97
C ILE A 309 -14.56 -19.66 -11.36
N GLU A 310 -14.71 -20.57 -10.40
CA GLU A 310 -14.83 -22.00 -10.67
C GLU A 310 -16.06 -22.28 -11.54
N ARG A 311 -17.20 -21.63 -11.27
CA ARG A 311 -18.38 -21.74 -12.14
C ARG A 311 -18.17 -21.11 -13.50
N PHE A 312 -17.51 -19.96 -13.57
CA PHE A 312 -17.18 -19.30 -14.83
C PHE A 312 -16.36 -20.21 -15.75
N LEU A 313 -15.39 -20.95 -15.21
CA LEU A 313 -14.56 -21.87 -16.01
C LEU A 313 -15.20 -23.24 -16.25
N LEU A 314 -15.85 -23.82 -15.24
CA LEU A 314 -16.31 -25.21 -15.35
C LEU A 314 -17.73 -25.33 -15.90
N ARG A 315 -18.61 -24.36 -15.62
CA ARG A 315 -20.06 -24.46 -15.87
C ARG A 315 -20.70 -23.09 -16.14
N GLN A 316 -20.41 -22.50 -17.30
CA GLN A 316 -20.94 -21.18 -17.65
C GLN A 316 -22.47 -21.08 -17.66
N ASN A 317 -23.18 -22.17 -17.94
CA ASN A 317 -24.65 -22.20 -17.94
C ASN A 317 -25.26 -21.85 -16.57
N VAL A 318 -24.56 -22.10 -15.46
CA VAL A 318 -25.01 -21.77 -14.09
C VAL A 318 -24.23 -20.62 -13.47
N PHE A 319 -23.30 -19.99 -14.20
CA PHE A 319 -22.45 -18.90 -13.72
C PHE A 319 -23.28 -17.72 -13.18
N MET A 320 -24.29 -17.26 -13.92
CA MET A 320 -25.14 -16.14 -13.48
C MET A 320 -25.94 -16.48 -12.21
N HIS A 321 -26.34 -17.75 -12.04
CA HIS A 321 -27.02 -18.21 -10.83
C HIS A 321 -26.07 -18.22 -9.63
N GLU A 322 -24.82 -18.63 -9.81
CA GLU A 322 -23.81 -18.59 -8.76
C GLU A 322 -23.53 -17.16 -8.28
N ILE A 323 -23.43 -16.19 -9.20
CA ILE A 323 -23.30 -14.78 -8.82
C ILE A 323 -24.49 -14.34 -7.96
N LEU A 324 -25.72 -14.64 -8.38
CA LEU A 324 -26.94 -14.27 -7.66
C LEU A 324 -26.98 -14.87 -6.25
N ILE A 325 -26.63 -16.16 -6.11
CA ILE A 325 -26.55 -16.85 -4.82
C ILE A 325 -25.51 -16.17 -3.91
N ASN A 326 -24.34 -15.83 -4.44
CA ASN A 326 -23.29 -15.18 -3.65
C ASN A 326 -23.68 -13.75 -3.23
N ILE A 327 -24.29 -12.95 -4.11
CA ILE A 327 -24.82 -11.63 -3.71
C ILE A 327 -25.85 -11.77 -2.58
N THR A 328 -26.76 -12.76 -2.68
CA THR A 328 -27.77 -13.02 -1.65
C THR A 328 -27.15 -13.37 -0.30
N LYS A 329 -26.10 -14.22 -0.28
CA LYS A 329 -25.38 -14.60 0.94
C LYS A 329 -24.69 -13.42 1.62
N HIS A 330 -24.28 -12.42 0.84
CA HIS A 330 -23.51 -11.27 1.31
C HIS A 330 -24.35 -10.00 1.46
N ILE A 331 -25.68 -10.09 1.32
CA ILE A 331 -26.57 -8.93 1.27
C ILE A 331 -26.50 -8.02 2.51
N ASP A 332 -26.35 -8.61 3.69
CA ASP A 332 -26.25 -7.86 4.94
C ASP A 332 -24.93 -7.10 5.05
N ALA A 333 -23.84 -7.66 4.52
CA ALA A 333 -22.55 -7.00 4.46
C ALA A 333 -22.59 -5.80 3.50
N ILE A 334 -23.18 -6.00 2.31
CA ILE A 334 -23.37 -4.95 1.30
C ILE A 334 -24.14 -3.76 1.88
N ARG A 335 -25.21 -4.04 2.64
CA ARG A 335 -26.04 -3.02 3.30
C ARG A 335 -25.29 -2.30 4.42
N MET A 336 -24.67 -3.04 5.35
CA MET A 336 -23.98 -2.45 6.51
C MET A 336 -22.74 -1.64 6.13
N LEU A 337 -22.12 -1.94 4.99
CA LEU A 337 -20.94 -1.23 4.49
C LEU A 337 -21.29 -0.12 3.48
N ASN A 338 -22.58 0.18 3.28
CA ASN A 338 -23.09 1.19 2.35
C ASN A 338 -22.55 1.00 0.92
N ILE A 339 -22.67 -0.22 0.37
CA ILE A 339 -22.23 -0.60 -0.97
C ILE A 339 -23.43 -0.78 -1.93
N THR A 340 -24.65 -0.49 -1.47
CA THR A 340 -25.88 -0.66 -2.25
C THR A 340 -25.93 0.22 -3.50
N GLU A 341 -25.22 1.35 -3.50
CA GLU A 341 -25.16 2.30 -4.63
C GLU A 341 -23.99 2.04 -5.57
N ASP A 342 -23.20 0.99 -5.31
CA ASP A 342 -22.03 0.66 -6.13
C ASP A 342 -22.42 0.39 -7.59
N SER A 343 -21.73 1.06 -8.52
CA SER A 343 -22.06 1.01 -9.95
C SER A 343 -21.83 -0.38 -10.55
N ASP A 344 -20.81 -1.10 -10.08
CA ASP A 344 -20.51 -2.46 -10.54
C ASP A 344 -21.56 -3.44 -10.04
N LEU A 345 -21.96 -3.34 -8.77
CA LEU A 345 -23.07 -4.14 -8.22
C LEU A 345 -24.37 -3.94 -9.02
N ASN A 346 -24.73 -2.70 -9.31
CA ASN A 346 -25.93 -2.36 -10.08
C ASN A 346 -25.85 -2.92 -11.51
N TYR A 347 -24.69 -2.79 -12.16
CA TYR A 347 -24.44 -3.39 -13.47
C TYR A 347 -24.60 -4.91 -13.45
N ILE A 348 -24.03 -5.60 -12.45
CA ILE A 348 -24.13 -7.06 -12.29
C ILE A 348 -25.60 -7.47 -12.16
N LEU A 349 -26.38 -6.82 -11.30
CA LEU A 349 -27.80 -7.12 -11.11
C LEU A 349 -28.60 -6.92 -12.41
N ALA A 350 -28.32 -5.85 -13.17
CA ALA A 350 -28.95 -5.61 -14.47
C ALA A 350 -28.61 -6.71 -15.49
N GLN A 351 -27.35 -7.19 -15.52
CA GLN A 351 -26.94 -8.30 -16.38
C GLN A 351 -27.60 -9.63 -16.00
N ILE A 352 -27.71 -9.91 -14.69
CA ILE A 352 -28.44 -11.09 -14.19
C ILE A 352 -29.89 -11.03 -14.65
N ARG A 353 -30.57 -9.88 -14.48
CA ARG A 353 -31.94 -9.66 -14.95
C ARG A 353 -32.02 -9.97 -16.45
N LYS A 354 -31.22 -9.29 -17.28
CA LYS A 354 -31.25 -9.43 -18.74
C LYS A 354 -31.01 -10.86 -19.22
N ARG A 355 -30.00 -11.56 -18.69
CA ARG A 355 -29.58 -12.88 -19.19
C ARG A 355 -30.43 -14.02 -18.66
N LEU A 356 -30.97 -13.90 -17.44
CA LEU A 356 -31.74 -14.99 -16.82
C LEU A 356 -33.24 -14.91 -17.10
N THR A 357 -33.82 -13.72 -17.34
CA THR A 357 -35.24 -13.62 -17.73
C THR A 357 -35.50 -14.05 -19.18
N GLN A 358 -34.46 -14.19 -20.00
CA GLN A 358 -34.56 -14.74 -21.36
C GLN A 358 -34.81 -16.27 -21.38
N ASN A 359 -34.58 -16.97 -20.27
CA ASN A 359 -34.94 -18.39 -20.12
C ASN A 359 -36.33 -18.53 -19.49
N ILE A 360 -37.32 -18.91 -20.31
CA ILE A 360 -38.76 -18.86 -20.00
C ILE A 360 -39.15 -19.75 -18.79
N GLN A 361 -38.46 -20.88 -18.54
CA GLN A 361 -38.82 -21.82 -17.47
C GLN A 361 -38.32 -21.42 -16.07
N SER A 362 -37.33 -20.53 -15.94
CA SER A 362 -36.76 -20.11 -14.64
C SER A 362 -36.88 -18.60 -14.37
N GLY A 363 -37.36 -17.82 -15.35
CA GLY A 363 -37.42 -16.37 -15.29
C GLY A 363 -38.25 -15.80 -14.12
N GLN A 364 -39.36 -16.44 -13.74
CA GLN A 364 -40.18 -15.97 -12.61
C GLN A 364 -39.46 -16.11 -11.26
N THR A 365 -38.88 -17.27 -10.96
CA THR A 365 -38.13 -17.51 -9.72
C THR A 365 -36.93 -16.58 -9.59
N ILE A 366 -36.22 -16.33 -10.69
CA ILE A 366 -35.04 -15.47 -10.72
C ILE A 366 -35.44 -14.01 -10.56
N SER A 367 -36.50 -13.57 -11.23
CA SER A 367 -37.05 -12.22 -11.05
C SER A 367 -37.49 -12.00 -9.60
N LEU A 368 -38.14 -12.98 -8.97
CA LEU A 368 -38.53 -12.93 -7.56
C LEU A 368 -37.31 -12.84 -6.63
N MET A 369 -36.23 -13.59 -6.90
CA MET A 369 -34.98 -13.48 -6.13
C MET A 369 -34.34 -12.10 -6.27
N ILE A 370 -34.28 -11.53 -7.48
CA ILE A 370 -33.73 -10.18 -7.69
C ILE A 370 -34.59 -9.14 -6.98
N SER A 371 -35.92 -9.19 -7.13
CA SER A 371 -36.83 -8.29 -6.41
C SER A 371 -36.72 -8.47 -4.89
N SER A 372 -36.46 -9.69 -4.39
CA SER A 372 -36.18 -9.94 -2.98
C SER A 372 -34.87 -9.29 -2.51
N ILE A 373 -33.82 -9.29 -3.34
CA ILE A 373 -32.56 -8.60 -3.04
C ILE A 373 -32.78 -7.08 -3.03
N GLU A 374 -33.42 -6.54 -4.07
CA GLU A 374 -33.70 -5.09 -4.20
C GLU A 374 -34.57 -4.59 -3.03
N SER A 375 -35.63 -5.31 -2.68
CA SER A 375 -36.45 -4.98 -1.52
C SER A 375 -35.66 -5.07 -0.21
N LYS A 376 -34.80 -6.08 -0.04
CA LYS A 376 -33.92 -6.18 1.15
C LYS A 376 -32.94 -5.02 1.25
N PHE A 377 -32.41 -4.47 0.15
CA PHE A 377 -31.57 -3.28 0.21
C PHE A 377 -32.28 -2.09 0.87
N SER A 378 -33.58 -1.93 0.61
CA SER A 378 -34.42 -0.87 1.20
C SER A 378 -35.03 -1.19 2.56
N ALA A 379 -35.01 -2.47 3.00
CA ALA A 379 -35.63 -2.89 4.24
C ALA A 379 -34.88 -2.38 5.48
N LYS A 380 -35.53 -2.43 6.66
CA LYS A 380 -34.83 -2.24 7.95
C LYS A 380 -33.91 -3.44 8.22
N LEU A 381 -32.74 -3.19 8.79
CA LEU A 381 -31.79 -4.22 9.20
C LEU A 381 -32.19 -4.82 10.55
N GLU A 382 -31.98 -6.12 10.74
CA GLU A 382 -32.19 -6.75 12.03
C GLU A 382 -31.16 -6.25 13.06
N VAL A 383 -31.59 -6.08 14.32
CA VAL A 383 -30.76 -5.56 15.42
C VAL A 383 -29.48 -6.40 15.60
N LYS A 384 -29.55 -7.73 15.40
CA LYS A 384 -28.40 -8.62 15.51
C LYS A 384 -27.33 -8.34 14.45
N ILE A 385 -27.76 -8.05 13.21
CA ILE A 385 -26.87 -7.69 12.11
C ILE A 385 -26.22 -6.33 12.40
N ILE A 386 -27.03 -5.34 12.81
CA ILE A 386 -26.53 -4.01 13.18
C ILE A 386 -25.44 -4.12 14.24
N LYS A 387 -25.69 -4.86 15.33
CA LYS A 387 -24.71 -5.04 16.42
C LYS A 387 -23.40 -5.66 15.93
N ARG A 388 -23.45 -6.66 15.04
CA ARG A 388 -22.26 -7.33 14.49
C ARG A 388 -21.34 -6.40 13.70
N TYR A 389 -21.91 -5.46 12.93
CA TYR A 389 -21.14 -4.52 12.12
C TYR A 389 -20.83 -3.22 12.86
N ALA A 390 -21.64 -2.84 13.85
CA ALA A 390 -21.37 -1.70 14.72
C ALA A 390 -20.08 -1.91 15.53
N SER A 391 -19.78 -3.13 15.95
CA SER A 391 -18.56 -3.49 16.70
C SER A 391 -17.28 -3.52 15.85
N LEU A 392 -17.38 -3.36 14.53
CA LEU A 392 -16.19 -3.28 13.67
C LEU A 392 -15.59 -1.88 13.74
N ASP A 393 -14.27 -1.82 13.88
CA ASP A 393 -13.54 -0.56 13.76
C ASP A 393 -13.57 0.01 12.33
N SER A 394 -13.18 1.27 12.24
CA SER A 394 -13.04 2.09 11.03
C SER A 394 -12.21 1.40 9.94
N PHE A 395 -11.02 0.89 10.28
CA PHE A 395 -10.17 0.13 9.36
C PHE A 395 -10.90 -1.08 8.80
N THR A 396 -11.47 -1.92 9.66
CA THR A 396 -12.15 -3.14 9.26
C THR A 396 -13.32 -2.84 8.33
N LYS A 397 -14.11 -1.82 8.63
CA LYS A 397 -15.21 -1.37 7.75
C LYS A 397 -14.67 -0.92 6.39
N ASN A 398 -13.64 -0.07 6.37
CA ASN A 398 -13.06 0.47 5.13
C ASN A 398 -12.41 -0.62 4.26
N ALA A 399 -11.64 -1.52 4.88
CA ALA A 399 -10.97 -2.63 4.21
C ALA A 399 -11.99 -3.62 3.62
N LEU A 400 -13.04 -3.97 4.36
CA LEU A 400 -14.12 -4.81 3.85
C LEU A 400 -14.88 -4.13 2.70
N LYS A 401 -15.20 -2.85 2.84
CA LYS A 401 -15.85 -2.08 1.77
C LYS A 401 -15.04 -2.13 0.48
N THR A 402 -13.75 -1.79 0.57
CA THR A 402 -12.81 -1.83 -0.55
C THR A 402 -12.74 -3.22 -1.18
N ARG A 403 -12.71 -4.28 -0.36
CA ARG A 403 -12.64 -5.67 -0.84
C ARG A 403 -13.90 -6.11 -1.59
N TYR A 404 -15.10 -5.72 -1.15
CA TYR A 404 -16.35 -5.97 -1.86
C TYR A 404 -16.43 -5.19 -3.17
N GLN A 405 -16.05 -3.92 -3.18
CA GLN A 405 -16.00 -3.11 -4.41
C GLN A 405 -15.06 -3.74 -5.43
N LEU A 406 -13.87 -4.21 -5.01
CA LEU A 406 -12.96 -4.93 -5.87
C LEU A 406 -13.56 -6.25 -6.40
N LEU A 407 -14.27 -7.01 -5.56
CA LEU A 407 -14.98 -8.21 -5.98
C LEU A 407 -16.00 -7.88 -7.09
N PHE A 408 -16.83 -6.86 -6.92
CA PHE A 408 -17.83 -6.48 -7.92
C PHE A 408 -17.19 -5.99 -9.22
N LYS A 409 -16.15 -5.14 -9.14
CA LYS A 409 -15.37 -4.74 -10.30
C LYS A 409 -14.82 -5.93 -11.08
N ASN A 410 -14.27 -6.92 -10.38
CA ASN A 410 -13.73 -8.14 -11.00
C ASN A 410 -14.83 -8.99 -11.66
N ILE A 411 -16.01 -9.11 -11.03
CA ILE A 411 -17.17 -9.78 -11.62
C ILE A 411 -17.66 -9.04 -12.87
N THR A 412 -17.73 -7.70 -12.83
CA THR A 412 -18.05 -6.87 -14.00
C THR A 412 -17.07 -7.14 -15.14
N SER A 413 -15.77 -7.18 -14.85
CA SER A 413 -14.73 -7.48 -15.84
C SER A 413 -14.93 -8.86 -16.47
N LEU A 414 -15.29 -9.88 -15.69
CA LEU A 414 -15.66 -11.21 -16.21
C LEU A 414 -16.89 -11.18 -17.11
N LEU A 415 -17.94 -10.44 -16.73
CA LEU A 415 -19.18 -10.34 -17.50
C LEU A 415 -18.96 -9.65 -18.85
N LYS A 416 -18.06 -8.67 -18.89
CA LYS A 416 -17.68 -7.91 -20.09
C LYS A 416 -16.58 -8.58 -20.92
N LYS A 417 -15.83 -9.52 -20.34
CA LYS A 417 -14.62 -10.12 -20.92
C LYS A 417 -13.57 -9.06 -21.32
N GLU A 418 -13.32 -8.08 -20.45
CA GLU A 418 -12.28 -7.04 -20.64
C GLU A 418 -10.86 -7.63 -20.53
N LEU A 419 -9.86 -7.05 -21.20
CA LEU A 419 -8.49 -7.60 -21.31
C LEU A 419 -7.88 -8.19 -20.02
N ASN A 420 -8.16 -7.60 -18.86
CA ASN A 420 -7.57 -8.01 -17.58
C ASN A 420 -8.32 -9.16 -16.87
N TYR A 421 -9.46 -9.65 -17.39
CA TYR A 421 -10.24 -10.70 -16.73
C TYR A 421 -9.44 -12.00 -16.59
N ALA A 422 -8.58 -12.31 -17.57
CA ALA A 422 -7.81 -13.55 -17.59
C ALA A 422 -6.77 -13.60 -16.46
N GLU A 423 -6.10 -12.48 -16.20
CA GLU A 423 -5.13 -12.34 -15.11
C GLU A 423 -5.81 -12.52 -13.75
N PHE A 424 -6.98 -11.90 -13.55
CA PHE A 424 -7.77 -12.07 -12.33
C PHE A 424 -8.16 -13.54 -12.10
N VAL A 425 -8.68 -14.22 -13.12
CA VAL A 425 -9.06 -15.65 -13.02
C VAL A 425 -7.86 -16.50 -12.66
N GLN A 426 -6.74 -16.28 -13.35
CA GLN A 426 -5.49 -16.99 -13.11
C GLN A 426 -5.00 -16.76 -11.67
N GLN A 427 -5.05 -15.53 -11.17
CA GLN A 427 -4.62 -15.18 -9.82
C GLN A 427 -5.47 -15.90 -8.75
N VAL A 428 -6.80 -15.89 -8.86
CA VAL A 428 -7.66 -16.49 -7.83
C VAL A 428 -7.49 -18.02 -7.77
N ILE A 429 -7.41 -18.67 -8.94
CA ILE A 429 -7.22 -20.13 -9.00
C ILE A 429 -5.85 -20.52 -8.43
N THR A 430 -4.78 -19.88 -8.90
CA THR A 430 -3.42 -20.20 -8.46
C THR A 430 -3.25 -19.94 -6.96
N CYS A 431 -3.78 -18.82 -6.44
CA CYS A 431 -3.79 -18.54 -4.99
C CYS A 431 -4.56 -19.60 -4.21
N LYS A 432 -5.75 -20.02 -4.68
CA LYS A 432 -6.56 -21.02 -3.98
C LYS A 432 -5.88 -22.38 -3.93
N ILE A 433 -5.29 -22.82 -5.03
CA ILE A 433 -4.57 -24.09 -5.12
C ILE A 433 -3.30 -24.01 -4.24
N ALA A 434 -2.49 -22.95 -4.36
CA ALA A 434 -1.28 -22.79 -3.56
C ALA A 434 -1.55 -22.76 -2.04
N ALA A 435 -2.69 -22.21 -1.60
CA ALA A 435 -3.07 -22.19 -0.19
C ALA A 435 -3.28 -23.59 0.43
N ASP A 436 -3.60 -24.61 -0.38
CA ASP A 436 -3.75 -25.99 0.09
C ASP A 436 -2.39 -26.69 0.31
N TYR A 437 -1.28 -26.12 -0.16
CA TYR A 437 0.06 -26.66 0.07
C TYR A 437 0.43 -26.55 1.56
N LYS A 438 0.84 -27.70 2.13
CA LYS A 438 1.19 -27.89 3.56
C LYS A 438 0.13 -27.40 4.56
N ILE A 439 -1.16 -27.42 4.20
CA ILE A 439 -2.27 -26.96 5.06
C ILE A 439 -2.38 -27.68 6.43
N ASN A 440 -1.74 -28.84 6.59
CA ASN A 440 -1.76 -29.65 7.81
C ASN A 440 -0.39 -29.79 8.49
N SER A 441 0.64 -29.04 8.08
CA SER A 441 1.94 -29.13 8.76
C SER A 441 1.83 -28.51 10.15
N ASN A 442 2.13 -29.28 11.20
CA ASN A 442 2.30 -28.73 12.55
C ASN A 442 3.59 -27.91 12.58
N VAL A 443 3.46 -26.59 12.53
CA VAL A 443 4.62 -25.69 12.53
C VAL A 443 4.83 -25.10 13.91
N THR A 444 6.02 -25.33 14.43
CA THR A 444 6.46 -24.93 15.79
C THR A 444 7.49 -23.80 15.76
N SER A 445 7.92 -23.34 14.57
CA SER A 445 8.87 -22.24 14.42
C SER A 445 8.41 -21.22 13.37
N VAL A 446 8.58 -19.92 13.66
CA VAL A 446 8.30 -18.82 12.71
C VAL A 446 9.17 -18.94 11.44
N LYS A 447 10.42 -19.40 11.59
CA LYS A 447 11.33 -19.64 10.46
C LYS A 447 10.77 -20.68 9.48
N THR A 448 10.22 -21.77 10.01
CA THR A 448 9.57 -22.82 9.19
C THR A 448 8.31 -22.30 8.51
N LEU A 449 7.51 -21.44 9.16
CA LEU A 449 6.36 -20.79 8.52
C LEU A 449 6.77 -19.90 7.34
N ARG A 450 7.86 -19.12 7.49
CA ARG A 450 8.38 -18.29 6.39
C ARG A 450 8.85 -19.14 5.20
N LEU A 451 9.54 -20.26 5.48
CA LEU A 451 9.92 -21.21 4.43
C LEU A 451 8.70 -21.77 3.69
N ILE A 452 7.64 -22.14 4.42
CA ILE A 452 6.40 -22.64 3.80
C ILE A 452 5.74 -21.56 2.94
N GLU A 453 5.75 -20.31 3.37
CA GLU A 453 5.17 -19.21 2.59
C GLU A 453 5.98 -18.92 1.31
N GLN A 454 7.32 -18.96 1.39
CA GLN A 454 8.19 -18.90 0.22
C GLN A 454 7.94 -20.07 -0.74
N GLU A 455 7.78 -21.28 -0.20
CA GLU A 455 7.44 -22.46 -1.00
C GLU A 455 6.05 -22.31 -1.66
N ARG A 456 5.06 -21.69 -1.00
CA ARG A 456 3.74 -21.40 -1.62
C ARG A 456 3.83 -20.39 -2.76
N LEU A 457 4.70 -19.38 -2.63
CA LEU A 457 4.98 -18.45 -3.73
C LEU A 457 5.58 -19.18 -4.93
N GLU A 458 6.47 -20.14 -4.69
CA GLU A 458 7.03 -20.99 -5.74
C GLU A 458 5.96 -21.89 -6.38
N VAL A 459 5.09 -22.52 -5.58
CA VAL A 459 3.92 -23.26 -6.10
C VAL A 459 3.04 -22.37 -6.97
N LYS A 460 2.75 -21.14 -6.52
CA LYS A 460 1.95 -20.17 -7.27
C LYS A 460 2.61 -19.82 -8.60
N LYS A 461 3.92 -19.54 -8.60
CA LYS A 461 4.70 -19.22 -9.81
C LYS A 461 4.63 -20.36 -10.83
N GLN A 462 4.84 -21.61 -10.38
CA GLN A 462 4.75 -22.80 -11.23
C GLN A 462 3.33 -23.00 -11.80
N LEU A 463 2.29 -22.81 -10.98
CA LEU A 463 0.89 -22.93 -11.44
C LEU A 463 0.49 -21.78 -12.38
N CYS A 464 1.08 -20.60 -12.27
CA CYS A 464 0.84 -19.48 -13.18
C CYS A 464 1.23 -19.79 -14.63
N GLU A 465 2.16 -20.71 -14.86
CA GLU A 465 2.53 -21.15 -16.22
C GLU A 465 1.40 -21.95 -16.91
N ILE A 466 0.43 -22.48 -16.16
CA ILE A 466 -0.73 -23.19 -16.69
C ILE A 466 -1.84 -22.18 -17.04
N ASN A 467 -2.14 -21.96 -18.31
CA ASN A 467 -3.23 -21.09 -18.72
C ASN A 467 -4.61 -21.73 -18.46
N PHE A 468 -5.14 -21.57 -17.23
CA PHE A 468 -6.41 -22.16 -16.82
C PHE A 468 -7.60 -21.62 -17.63
N VAL A 469 -7.55 -20.36 -18.04
CA VAL A 469 -8.62 -19.71 -18.81
C VAL A 469 -8.78 -20.36 -20.17
N GLU A 470 -7.67 -20.66 -20.85
CA GLU A 470 -7.70 -21.26 -22.18
C GLU A 470 -8.04 -22.76 -22.13
N ILE A 471 -7.48 -23.49 -21.15
CA ILE A 471 -7.75 -24.92 -20.93
C ILE A 471 -9.23 -25.18 -20.62
N PHE A 472 -9.86 -24.29 -19.86
CA PHE A 472 -11.28 -24.40 -19.49
C PHE A 472 -12.19 -23.47 -20.29
N SER A 473 -11.76 -23.09 -21.49
CA SER A 473 -12.61 -22.30 -22.39
C SER A 473 -13.84 -23.09 -22.85
N ASP A 474 -14.91 -22.37 -23.19
CA ASP A 474 -16.21 -22.92 -23.60
C ASP A 474 -16.17 -23.73 -24.89
N LYS A 475 -15.04 -23.69 -25.59
CA LYS A 475 -14.78 -24.48 -26.79
C LYS A 475 -14.72 -25.99 -26.50
N TYR A 476 -14.48 -26.38 -25.25
CA TYR A 476 -14.20 -27.76 -24.88
C TYR A 476 -15.24 -28.34 -23.91
N LEU A 477 -15.56 -29.62 -24.08
CA LEU A 477 -16.42 -30.33 -23.13
C LEU A 477 -15.66 -30.58 -21.83
N ASN A 478 -15.97 -29.79 -20.80
CA ASN A 478 -15.31 -29.89 -19.52
C ASN A 478 -15.91 -31.00 -18.64
N LYS A 479 -15.08 -31.99 -18.28
CA LYS A 479 -15.46 -33.08 -17.37
C LYS A 479 -14.94 -32.88 -15.94
N THR A 480 -14.13 -31.84 -15.71
CA THR A 480 -13.62 -31.51 -14.39
C THR A 480 -14.77 -31.01 -13.52
N SER A 481 -14.99 -31.66 -12.37
CA SER A 481 -16.11 -31.35 -11.48
C SER A 481 -15.81 -30.23 -10.48
N SER A 482 -14.55 -30.06 -10.10
CA SER A 482 -14.08 -29.00 -9.20
C SER A 482 -12.58 -28.74 -9.40
N LEU A 483 -12.16 -27.50 -9.15
CA LEU A 483 -10.77 -27.05 -9.07
C LEU A 483 -10.26 -26.95 -7.61
N SER A 484 -10.99 -27.52 -6.64
CA SER A 484 -10.53 -27.67 -5.27
C SER A 484 -9.85 -29.02 -5.05
N PHE A 485 -8.55 -28.99 -4.75
CA PHE A 485 -7.73 -30.21 -4.62
C PHE A 485 -7.48 -30.65 -3.18
N LYS A 486 -7.97 -29.89 -2.19
CA LYS A 486 -7.78 -30.14 -0.76
C LYS A 486 -7.96 -31.61 -0.33
N LYS A 487 -9.00 -32.30 -0.83
CA LYS A 487 -9.25 -33.72 -0.50
C LYS A 487 -8.21 -34.67 -1.09
N HIS A 488 -7.70 -34.37 -2.27
CA HIS A 488 -6.72 -35.20 -2.97
C HIS A 488 -5.32 -35.05 -2.36
N VAL A 489 -4.94 -33.82 -2.03
CA VAL A 489 -3.62 -33.48 -1.47
C VAL A 489 -3.43 -34.02 -0.05
N ARG A 490 -4.49 -34.04 0.76
CA ARG A 490 -4.42 -34.50 2.16
C ARG A 490 -3.94 -35.95 2.34
N ARG A 491 -3.98 -36.76 1.29
CA ARG A 491 -3.65 -38.20 1.32
C ARG A 491 -2.28 -38.52 0.72
N THR A 492 -1.53 -37.51 0.29
CA THR A 492 -0.25 -37.67 -0.40
C THR A 492 0.89 -37.13 0.46
N SER A 493 1.98 -37.91 0.60
CA SER A 493 3.20 -37.51 1.31
C SER A 493 4.04 -36.56 0.46
N ILE A 494 3.54 -35.34 0.25
CA ILE A 494 4.21 -34.30 -0.55
C ILE A 494 5.11 -33.47 0.35
N THR A 495 6.40 -33.40 0.00
CA THR A 495 7.41 -32.65 0.75
C THR A 495 7.93 -31.41 0.03
N THR A 496 7.78 -31.33 -1.29
CA THR A 496 8.33 -30.26 -2.14
C THR A 496 7.27 -29.53 -2.97
N PRO A 497 7.49 -28.25 -3.35
CA PRO A 497 6.62 -27.49 -4.25
C PRO A 497 6.34 -28.18 -5.58
N SER A 498 7.38 -28.63 -6.28
CA SER A 498 7.23 -29.29 -7.59
C SER A 498 6.54 -30.65 -7.48
N GLY A 499 6.73 -31.38 -6.37
CA GLY A 499 5.98 -32.60 -6.09
C GLY A 499 4.48 -32.32 -5.91
N TYR A 500 4.15 -31.21 -5.24
CA TYR A 500 2.77 -30.74 -5.12
C TYR A 500 2.15 -30.42 -6.48
N VAL A 501 2.82 -29.59 -7.27
CA VAL A 501 2.36 -29.19 -8.60
C VAL A 501 2.20 -30.40 -9.52
N THR A 502 3.10 -31.40 -9.44
CA THR A 502 2.98 -32.67 -10.15
C THR A 502 1.68 -33.41 -9.82
N VAL A 503 1.31 -33.48 -8.55
CA VAL A 503 0.05 -34.12 -8.12
C VAL A 503 -1.17 -33.36 -8.65
N ILE A 504 -1.14 -32.03 -8.61
CA ILE A 504 -2.23 -31.20 -9.16
C ILE A 504 -2.38 -31.41 -10.67
N ILE A 505 -1.28 -31.33 -11.43
CA ILE A 505 -1.26 -31.57 -12.88
C ILE A 505 -1.79 -32.97 -13.18
N ARG A 506 -1.32 -34.00 -12.47
CA ARG A 506 -1.80 -35.37 -12.65
C ARG A 506 -3.32 -35.46 -12.50
N ILE A 507 -3.89 -34.87 -11.45
CA ILE A 507 -5.35 -34.89 -11.22
C ILE A 507 -6.08 -34.18 -12.36
N LEU A 508 -5.62 -32.99 -12.75
CA LEU A 508 -6.19 -32.24 -13.87
C LEU A 508 -6.24 -33.10 -15.14
N LEU A 509 -5.09 -33.66 -15.55
CA LEU A 509 -4.98 -34.46 -16.77
C LEU A 509 -5.81 -35.73 -16.74
N THR A 510 -6.04 -36.34 -15.57
CA THR A 510 -6.97 -37.49 -15.48
C THR A 510 -8.41 -37.11 -15.85
N SER A 511 -8.82 -35.88 -15.55
CA SER A 511 -10.19 -35.39 -15.79
C SER A 511 -10.38 -34.71 -17.15
N PHE A 512 -9.30 -34.32 -17.83
CA PHE A 512 -9.38 -33.58 -19.09
C PHE A 512 -9.99 -34.41 -20.22
N SER A 513 -10.76 -33.73 -21.08
CA SER A 513 -11.16 -34.22 -22.39
C SER A 513 -9.94 -34.36 -23.32
N VAL A 514 -10.09 -35.06 -24.44
CA VAL A 514 -8.96 -35.28 -25.36
C VAL A 514 -8.55 -33.97 -26.05
N GLU A 515 -9.52 -33.10 -26.29
CA GLU A 515 -9.32 -31.75 -26.85
C GLU A 515 -8.48 -30.87 -25.90
N GLN A 516 -8.75 -30.94 -24.59
CA GLN A 516 -7.95 -30.24 -23.58
C GLN A 516 -6.53 -30.80 -23.46
N LEU A 517 -6.36 -32.12 -23.59
CA LEU A 517 -5.03 -32.74 -23.66
C LEU A 517 -4.27 -32.30 -24.92
N GLN A 518 -4.97 -32.14 -26.05
CA GLN A 518 -4.37 -31.67 -27.29
C GLN A 518 -3.92 -30.21 -27.18
N LEU A 519 -4.74 -29.32 -26.62
CA LEU A 519 -4.36 -27.94 -26.36
C LEU A 519 -3.12 -27.86 -25.47
N LEU A 520 -3.08 -28.64 -24.38
CA LEU A 520 -1.91 -28.68 -23.51
C LEU A 520 -0.66 -29.21 -24.22
N SER A 521 -0.81 -30.19 -25.13
CA SER A 521 0.31 -30.67 -25.96
C SER A 521 0.85 -29.59 -26.89
N GLN A 522 0.00 -28.69 -27.38
CA GLN A 522 0.42 -27.54 -28.18
C GLN A 522 1.14 -26.49 -27.33
N PHE A 523 0.71 -26.24 -26.09
CA PHE A 523 1.44 -25.37 -25.17
C PHE A 523 2.81 -25.90 -24.77
N LEU A 524 3.01 -27.23 -24.73
CA LEU A 524 4.34 -27.80 -24.52
C LEU A 524 5.33 -27.42 -25.63
N ILE A 525 4.83 -27.20 -26.85
CA ILE A 525 5.65 -26.82 -28.01
C ILE A 525 5.79 -25.31 -28.14
N ASN A 526 4.67 -24.59 -28.05
CA ASN A 526 4.60 -23.18 -28.41
C ASN A 526 4.53 -22.23 -27.19
N GLY A 527 4.33 -22.78 -25.99
CA GLY A 527 4.08 -22.02 -24.76
C GLY A 527 5.31 -21.87 -23.88
N ASN A 528 5.25 -20.89 -22.97
CA ASN A 528 6.31 -20.57 -22.01
C ASN A 528 6.16 -21.38 -20.71
N LEU A 529 6.19 -22.71 -20.81
CA LEU A 529 6.24 -23.62 -19.66
C LEU A 529 7.70 -23.83 -19.28
N MET A 530 8.33 -22.92 -18.52
CA MET A 530 9.75 -23.00 -18.23
C MET A 530 10.06 -23.97 -17.09
N THR A 531 9.27 -23.93 -16.01
CA THR A 531 9.57 -24.69 -14.79
C THR A 531 8.81 -26.01 -14.71
N ILE A 532 7.62 -26.10 -15.29
CA ILE A 532 6.77 -27.30 -15.20
C ILE A 532 6.74 -28.17 -16.46
N ARG A 533 7.50 -27.82 -17.52
CA ARG A 533 7.50 -28.52 -18.82
C ARG A 533 7.61 -30.03 -18.69
N THR A 534 8.67 -30.48 -18.00
CA THR A 534 9.00 -31.90 -17.84
C THR A 534 7.90 -32.63 -17.08
N ILE A 535 7.33 -32.00 -16.06
CA ILE A 535 6.22 -32.54 -15.27
C ILE A 535 4.99 -32.74 -16.16
N VAL A 536 4.60 -31.70 -16.90
CA VAL A 536 3.43 -31.75 -17.80
C VAL A 536 3.65 -32.80 -18.90
N GLN A 537 4.83 -32.85 -19.51
CA GLN A 537 5.16 -33.81 -20.56
C GLN A 537 5.07 -35.26 -20.06
N GLN A 538 5.72 -35.58 -18.93
CA GLN A 538 5.73 -36.93 -18.36
C GLN A 538 4.31 -37.40 -18.01
N GLU A 539 3.53 -36.54 -17.33
CA GLU A 539 2.16 -36.88 -16.94
C GLU A 539 1.25 -36.99 -18.17
N LEU A 540 1.42 -36.14 -19.19
CA LEU A 540 0.65 -36.21 -20.43
C LEU A 540 0.93 -37.50 -21.22
N VAL A 541 2.21 -37.89 -21.37
CA VAL A 541 2.60 -39.17 -21.97
C VAL A 541 1.94 -40.34 -21.23
N MET A 542 1.96 -40.33 -19.91
CA MET A 542 1.34 -41.37 -19.10
C MET A 542 -0.18 -41.42 -19.31
N GLN A 543 -0.87 -40.27 -19.36
CA GLN A 543 -2.31 -40.24 -19.58
C GLN A 543 -2.71 -40.70 -20.98
N VAL A 544 -1.95 -40.32 -22.02
CA VAL A 544 -2.17 -40.81 -23.39
C VAL A 544 -2.00 -42.33 -23.42
N LYS A 545 -0.90 -42.87 -22.88
CA LYS A 545 -0.65 -44.32 -22.80
C LYS A 545 -1.79 -45.07 -22.09
N LYS A 546 -2.29 -44.55 -20.97
CA LYS A 546 -3.43 -45.13 -20.22
C LYS A 546 -4.74 -45.12 -21.01
N ARG A 547 -4.92 -44.19 -21.95
CA ARG A 547 -6.14 -44.05 -22.76
C ARG A 547 -6.05 -44.79 -24.10
N THR A 548 -4.84 -45.11 -24.57
CA THR A 548 -4.58 -45.85 -25.82
C THR A 548 -4.19 -47.32 -25.59
N THR A 549 -4.69 -47.97 -24.54
CA THR A 549 -4.50 -49.42 -24.36
C THR A 549 -5.31 -50.20 -25.38
N ILE A 550 -4.86 -51.40 -25.80
CA ILE A 550 -5.50 -52.20 -26.85
C ILE A 550 -7.02 -52.36 -26.59
N SER A 551 -7.41 -52.70 -25.35
CA SER A 551 -8.82 -52.84 -24.95
C SER A 551 -9.63 -51.54 -25.12
N LYS A 552 -9.03 -50.37 -24.84
CA LYS A 552 -9.69 -49.06 -25.00
C LYS A 552 -9.77 -48.63 -26.45
N VAL A 553 -8.75 -48.96 -27.25
CA VAL A 553 -8.77 -48.75 -28.71
C VAL A 553 -9.90 -49.55 -29.34
N ILE A 554 -9.99 -50.84 -29.01
CA ILE A 554 -11.07 -51.73 -29.44
C ILE A 554 -12.43 -51.15 -29.04
N TYR A 555 -12.59 -50.77 -27.76
CA TYR A 555 -13.82 -50.14 -27.27
C TYR A 555 -14.18 -48.84 -28.04
N CYS A 556 -13.21 -47.97 -28.33
CA CYS A 556 -13.46 -46.72 -29.07
C CYS A 556 -13.89 -46.99 -30.52
N VAL A 557 -13.34 -48.02 -31.16
CA VAL A 557 -13.76 -48.47 -32.51
C VAL A 557 -15.20 -48.95 -32.47
N PHE A 558 -15.56 -49.81 -31.52
CA PHE A 558 -16.92 -50.34 -31.37
C PHE A 558 -17.95 -49.28 -30.95
N THR A 559 -17.55 -48.27 -30.19
CA THR A 559 -18.43 -47.16 -29.77
C THR A 559 -18.41 -45.95 -30.71
N ARG A 560 -17.83 -46.10 -31.92
CA ARG A 560 -17.73 -45.05 -32.97
C ARG A 560 -17.04 -43.76 -32.52
N LYS A 561 -16.15 -43.83 -31.53
CA LYS A 561 -15.33 -42.70 -31.03
C LYS A 561 -14.02 -42.53 -31.80
N LYS A 562 -14.11 -42.56 -33.14
CA LYS A 562 -12.91 -42.50 -34.02
C LYS A 562 -12.12 -41.20 -33.83
N ASN A 563 -12.80 -40.07 -33.66
CA ASN A 563 -12.17 -38.76 -33.48
C ASN A 563 -11.33 -38.68 -32.19
N GLU A 564 -11.82 -39.27 -31.09
CA GLU A 564 -11.13 -39.32 -29.80
C GLU A 564 -9.79 -40.09 -29.96
N LEU A 565 -9.81 -41.21 -30.67
CA LEU A 565 -8.62 -42.00 -30.97
C LEU A 565 -7.63 -41.28 -31.90
N THR A 566 -8.11 -40.62 -32.95
CA THR A 566 -7.27 -39.84 -33.87
C THR A 566 -6.55 -38.71 -33.15
N MET A 567 -7.23 -37.97 -32.27
CA MET A 567 -6.60 -36.92 -31.49
C MET A 567 -5.55 -37.47 -30.50
N LEU A 568 -5.84 -38.57 -29.80
CA LEU A 568 -4.86 -39.22 -28.91
C LEU A 568 -3.60 -39.68 -29.66
N ASN A 569 -3.75 -40.22 -30.86
CA ASN A 569 -2.61 -40.60 -31.71
C ASN A 569 -1.82 -39.38 -32.19
N ASN A 570 -2.50 -38.28 -32.55
CA ASN A 570 -1.83 -37.02 -32.88
C ASN A 570 -1.03 -36.47 -31.70
N ILE A 571 -1.60 -36.46 -30.49
CA ILE A 571 -0.88 -36.06 -29.26
C ILE A 571 0.34 -36.96 -29.06
N LYS A 572 0.20 -38.29 -29.23
CA LYS A 572 1.32 -39.22 -29.12
C LYS A 572 2.43 -38.92 -30.13
N ARG A 573 2.07 -38.59 -31.38
CA ARG A 573 3.02 -38.20 -32.43
C ARG A 573 3.74 -36.90 -32.06
N ILE A 574 2.99 -35.87 -31.69
CA ILE A 574 3.50 -34.57 -31.22
C ILE A 574 4.51 -34.76 -30.08
N LEU A 575 4.18 -35.58 -29.09
CA LEU A 575 5.07 -35.84 -27.95
C LEU A 575 6.33 -36.60 -28.34
N ASN A 576 6.24 -37.53 -29.31
CA ASN A 576 7.38 -38.30 -29.81
C ASN A 576 8.32 -37.46 -30.69
N GLU A 577 7.78 -36.62 -31.58
CA GLU A 577 8.54 -35.68 -32.40
C GLU A 577 9.34 -34.72 -31.51
N TYR A 578 8.74 -34.28 -30.40
CA TYR A 578 9.37 -33.37 -29.45
C TYR A 578 10.43 -34.03 -28.56
N THR A 579 10.28 -35.31 -28.20
CA THR A 579 11.36 -36.06 -27.49
C THR A 579 12.56 -36.38 -28.36
N ASN A 580 12.43 -36.29 -29.69
CA ASN A 580 13.53 -36.54 -30.63
C ASN A 580 14.28 -35.24 -31.04
N LEU A 581 13.78 -34.07 -30.62
CA LEU A 581 14.34 -32.74 -30.91
C LEU A 581 15.17 -32.16 -29.75
N ASN A 582 15.10 -32.77 -28.56
CA ASN A 582 15.94 -32.51 -27.39
C ASN A 582 16.82 -33.74 -27.14
#